data_AF-A0A8J3Z0R6-F1
#
_entry.id   AF-A0A8J3Z0R6-F1
#
_cell.length_a   1.000
_cell.length_b   1.000
_cell.length_c   1.000
_cell.angle_alpha   90.00
_cell.angle_beta   90.00
_cell.angle_gamma   90.00
#
_symmetry.space_group_name_H-M   'P 1'
#
loop_
_entity.id
_entity.type
_entity.pdbx_description
1 polymer ?
#
loop_
_entity_poly.entity_id
_entity_poly.type
_entity_poly.pdbx_seq_one_letter_code
_entity_poly.pdbx_strand_id
1 'polypeptide(L)'
;MPASAVVDRPVNAAPPPANAPPGITPPGITPPANAPPATAPADPLVAIMPPDMAEWVVRRHGGTAPTRLDRAVVYQLYRAWDETTASDLPPFSTVVGALHAAAYDLDAAYPDAAGRPGLRERAGHARAWLYRYAPDRCWILGPPRDPADPGPVRDALAAIRAGAEPTADTARAARRALFGVDGGPGLRGLRQVFGDETIAAALDEYLRSGARPLRDRAEASP
;
A
#
# COMPACT_ATOMS: atom_id res chain seq x y z
N MET A 1 -0.60 44.78 30.19
CA MET A 1 0.41 43.91 29.56
C MET A 1 0.28 44.04 28.05
N PRO A 2 1.26 44.66 27.36
CA PRO A 2 1.17 44.91 25.92
C PRO A 2 1.58 43.69 25.09
N ALA A 3 0.85 43.46 24.00
CA ALA A 3 1.10 42.43 23.00
C ALA A 3 2.34 42.79 22.15
N SER A 4 3.30 41.87 22.06
CA SER A 4 4.44 41.97 21.15
C SER A 4 4.06 41.46 19.77
N ALA A 5 4.13 42.34 18.77
CA ALA A 5 4.01 41.99 17.36
C ALA A 5 5.35 41.44 16.85
N VAL A 6 5.33 40.23 16.30
CA VAL A 6 6.47 39.62 15.60
C VAL A 6 6.43 40.10 14.14
N VAL A 7 7.46 40.83 13.74
CA VAL A 7 7.67 41.29 12.36
C VAL A 7 8.32 40.16 11.56
N ASP A 8 7.59 39.65 10.57
CA ASP A 8 8.06 38.69 9.59
C ASP A 8 9.06 39.36 8.62
N ARG A 9 10.22 38.75 8.43
CA ARG A 9 11.32 39.29 7.62
C ARG A 9 11.40 38.47 6.32
N PRO A 10 11.26 39.06 5.13
CA PRO A 10 11.33 38.30 3.88
C PRO A 10 12.76 37.79 3.62
N VAL A 11 12.87 36.49 3.35
CA VAL A 11 14.08 35.80 2.90
C VAL A 11 14.37 36.20 1.45
N ASN A 12 15.53 36.83 1.23
CA ASN A 12 16.04 37.17 -0.10
C ASN A 12 16.29 35.88 -0.92
N ALA A 13 15.62 35.77 -2.06
CA ALA A 13 15.90 34.77 -3.07
C ALA A 13 17.22 35.10 -3.80
N ALA A 14 18.09 34.10 -3.93
CA ALA A 14 19.33 34.20 -4.70
C ALA A 14 19.04 34.28 -6.22
N PRO A 15 19.79 35.08 -6.99
CA PRO A 15 19.66 35.13 -8.44
C PRO A 15 20.15 33.83 -9.10
N PRO A 16 19.55 33.41 -10.23
CA PRO A 16 19.98 32.23 -10.97
C PRO A 16 21.34 32.47 -11.67
N PRO A 17 22.20 31.45 -11.79
CA PRO A 17 23.42 31.57 -12.56
C PRO A 17 23.11 31.66 -14.06
N ALA A 18 23.61 32.72 -14.68
CA ALA A 18 23.72 32.87 -16.13
C ALA A 18 24.94 32.10 -16.63
N ASN A 19 24.72 31.14 -17.54
CA ASN A 19 25.57 30.74 -18.68
C ASN A 19 25.39 29.25 -18.98
N ALA A 20 24.51 28.93 -19.94
CA ALA A 20 24.55 27.68 -20.67
C ALA A 20 25.20 27.94 -22.05
N PRO A 21 26.23 27.18 -22.46
CA PRO A 21 26.84 27.33 -23.78
C PRO A 21 25.88 26.85 -24.89
N PRO A 22 25.95 27.46 -26.09
CA PRO A 22 25.08 27.10 -27.21
C PRO A 22 25.52 25.81 -27.91
N GLY A 23 24.53 24.96 -28.20
CA GLY A 23 24.43 24.21 -29.46
C GLY A 23 25.44 23.11 -29.73
N ILE A 24 25.15 21.90 -29.24
CA ILE A 24 25.55 20.67 -29.93
C ILE A 24 24.26 19.95 -30.32
N THR A 25 23.89 20.04 -31.60
CA THR A 25 22.81 19.24 -32.18
C THR A 25 23.34 17.83 -32.43
N PRO A 26 22.82 16.78 -31.76
CA PRO A 26 23.24 15.42 -32.07
C PRO A 26 22.73 14.99 -33.46
N PRO A 27 23.50 14.18 -34.21
CA PRO A 27 23.11 13.70 -35.53
C PRO A 27 21.89 12.78 -35.43
N GLY A 28 21.01 12.88 -36.44
CA GLY A 28 19.70 12.24 -36.50
C GLY A 28 19.72 10.74 -36.20
N ILE A 29 19.06 10.39 -35.10
CA ILE A 29 18.65 9.01 -34.80
C ILE A 29 17.37 8.77 -35.59
N THR A 30 17.50 8.11 -36.74
CA THR A 30 16.35 7.55 -37.47
C THR A 30 15.72 6.46 -36.58
N PRO A 31 14.43 6.55 -36.21
CA PRO A 31 13.77 5.51 -35.43
C PRO A 31 13.82 4.17 -36.18
N PRO A 32 14.10 3.04 -35.51
CA PRO A 32 14.04 1.74 -36.16
C PRO A 32 12.61 1.46 -36.63
N ALA A 33 12.46 1.14 -37.92
CA ALA A 33 11.18 0.89 -38.61
C ALA A 33 10.43 -0.40 -38.16
N ASN A 34 10.77 -0.96 -37.00
CA ASN A 34 10.21 -2.20 -36.45
C ASN A 34 10.11 -2.13 -34.92
N ALA A 35 9.59 -1.03 -34.38
CA ALA A 35 9.11 -1.04 -33.01
C ALA A 35 7.87 -1.96 -32.95
N PRO A 36 7.84 -2.98 -32.06
CA PRO A 36 6.62 -3.77 -31.86
C PRO A 36 5.47 -2.80 -31.50
N PRO A 37 4.23 -3.08 -31.95
CA PRO A 37 3.11 -2.21 -31.67
C PRO A 37 3.02 -1.97 -30.17
N ALA A 38 2.99 -0.70 -29.76
CA ALA A 38 2.78 -0.32 -28.38
C ALA A 38 1.49 -0.99 -27.91
N THR A 39 1.61 -1.91 -26.94
CA THR A 39 0.46 -2.56 -26.31
C THR A 39 -0.49 -1.47 -25.85
N ALA A 40 -1.74 -1.50 -26.32
CA ALA A 40 -2.75 -0.54 -25.89
C ALA A 40 -2.75 -0.51 -24.35
N PRO A 41 -2.79 0.69 -23.73
CA PRO A 41 -2.82 0.78 -22.28
C PRO A 41 -4.00 -0.06 -21.77
N ALA A 42 -3.71 -1.03 -20.90
CA ALA A 42 -4.73 -1.88 -20.30
C ALA A 42 -5.82 -0.98 -19.69
N ASP A 43 -7.10 -1.37 -19.88
CA ASP A 43 -8.23 -0.62 -19.36
C ASP A 43 -8.02 -0.35 -17.85
N PRO A 44 -7.99 0.91 -17.40
CA PRO A 44 -7.74 1.24 -16.01
C PRO A 44 -8.75 0.60 -15.05
N LEU A 45 -9.94 0.22 -15.53
CA LEU A 45 -10.94 -0.49 -14.75
C LEU A 45 -10.52 -1.94 -14.47
N VAL A 46 -10.15 -2.72 -15.49
CA VAL A 46 -9.80 -4.15 -15.31
C VAL A 46 -8.56 -4.36 -14.43
N ALA A 47 -7.76 -3.32 -14.23
CA ALA A 47 -6.65 -3.32 -13.28
C ALA A 47 -7.10 -3.37 -11.80
N ILE A 48 -8.33 -2.95 -11.47
CA ILE A 48 -8.82 -2.82 -10.09
C ILE A 48 -10.18 -3.48 -9.84
N MET A 49 -10.81 -4.02 -10.88
CA MET A 49 -12.05 -4.76 -10.75
C MET A 49 -12.12 -5.94 -11.72
N PRO A 50 -12.94 -6.96 -11.40
CA PRO A 50 -13.21 -8.06 -12.31
C PRO A 50 -13.72 -7.58 -13.69
N PRO A 51 -13.43 -8.29 -14.79
CA PRO A 51 -13.83 -7.87 -16.13
C PRO A 51 -15.35 -7.67 -16.30
N ASP A 52 -16.15 -8.55 -15.72
CA ASP A 52 -17.62 -8.47 -15.74
C ASP A 52 -18.14 -7.23 -14.99
N MET A 53 -17.51 -6.87 -13.88
CA MET A 53 -17.77 -5.62 -13.17
C MET A 53 -17.36 -4.42 -14.02
N ALA A 54 -16.21 -4.44 -14.70
CA ALA A 54 -15.78 -3.36 -15.58
C ALA A 54 -16.78 -3.12 -16.72
N GLU A 55 -17.24 -4.19 -17.37
CA GLU A 55 -18.29 -4.13 -18.40
C GLU A 55 -19.61 -3.58 -17.86
N TRP A 56 -19.99 -3.97 -16.64
CA TRP A 56 -21.17 -3.44 -15.97
C TRP A 56 -21.03 -1.95 -15.67
N VAL A 57 -19.87 -1.48 -15.20
CA VAL A 57 -19.59 -0.06 -14.98
C VAL A 57 -19.75 0.71 -16.29
N VAL A 58 -19.15 0.24 -17.39
CA VAL A 58 -19.26 0.89 -18.70
C VAL A 58 -20.71 0.99 -19.16
N ARG A 59 -21.50 -0.10 -19.03
CA ARG A 59 -22.94 -0.07 -19.36
C ARG A 59 -23.73 0.88 -18.48
N ARG A 60 -23.46 0.87 -17.16
CA ARG A 60 -24.10 1.76 -16.18
C ARG A 60 -23.85 3.24 -16.47
N HIS A 61 -22.71 3.57 -17.06
CA HIS A 61 -22.30 4.93 -17.41
C HIS A 61 -22.51 5.29 -18.89
N GLY A 62 -23.47 4.65 -19.56
CA GLY A 62 -23.88 5.02 -20.93
C GLY A 62 -22.88 4.64 -22.01
N GLY A 63 -22.09 3.59 -21.79
CA GLY A 63 -21.14 3.07 -22.77
C GLY A 63 -19.73 3.66 -22.68
N THR A 64 -19.45 4.49 -21.67
CA THR A 64 -18.11 5.06 -21.43
C THR A 64 -17.65 4.83 -20.00
N ALA A 65 -16.38 4.46 -19.82
CA ALA A 65 -15.78 4.31 -18.50
C ALA A 65 -15.71 5.66 -17.78
N PRO A 66 -15.93 5.71 -16.45
CA PRO A 66 -15.68 6.92 -15.67
C PRO A 66 -14.24 7.40 -15.84
N THR A 67 -14.06 8.68 -16.19
CA THR A 67 -12.73 9.28 -16.40
C THR A 67 -12.00 9.57 -15.10
N ARG A 68 -12.71 9.56 -13.97
CA ARG A 68 -12.15 9.74 -12.62
C ARG A 68 -12.65 8.62 -11.72
N LEU A 69 -11.72 7.78 -11.29
CA LEU A 69 -11.94 6.77 -10.27
C LEU A 69 -11.21 7.24 -9.02
N ASP A 70 -11.94 7.86 -8.10
CA ASP A 70 -11.42 8.10 -6.76
C ASP A 70 -11.82 6.96 -5.81
N ARG A 71 -11.28 7.01 -4.60
CA ARG A 71 -11.54 6.01 -3.55
C ARG A 71 -13.03 5.82 -3.26
N ALA A 72 -13.79 6.91 -3.17
CA ALA A 72 -15.21 6.85 -2.82
C ALA A 72 -16.02 6.26 -3.98
N VAL A 73 -15.71 6.66 -5.21
CA VAL A 73 -16.33 6.13 -6.43
C VAL A 73 -16.13 4.62 -6.51
N VAL A 74 -14.90 4.12 -6.37
CA VAL A 74 -14.65 2.66 -6.47
C VAL A 74 -15.39 1.89 -5.39
N TYR A 75 -15.44 2.38 -4.16
CA TYR A 75 -16.24 1.74 -3.11
C TYR A 75 -17.73 1.68 -3.44
N GLN A 76 -18.30 2.77 -3.97
CA GLN A 76 -19.71 2.78 -4.35
C GLN A 76 -20.00 1.84 -5.52
N LEU A 77 -19.07 1.73 -6.48
CA LEU A 77 -19.20 0.79 -7.59
C LEU A 77 -19.18 -0.66 -7.09
N TYR A 78 -18.23 -1.02 -6.21
CA TYR A 78 -18.19 -2.37 -5.63
C TYR A 78 -19.41 -2.69 -4.79
N ARG A 79 -19.87 -1.74 -3.98
CA ARG A 79 -21.08 -1.91 -3.18
C ARG A 79 -22.30 -2.16 -4.07
N ALA A 80 -22.49 -1.32 -5.08
CA ALA A 80 -23.62 -1.46 -6.00
C ALA A 80 -23.52 -2.76 -6.81
N TRP A 81 -22.32 -3.18 -7.19
CA TRP A 81 -22.08 -4.46 -7.85
C TRP A 81 -22.46 -5.64 -6.93
N ASP A 82 -21.95 -5.66 -5.71
CA ASP A 82 -22.25 -6.69 -4.69
C ASP A 82 -23.76 -6.84 -4.43
N GLU A 83 -24.47 -5.72 -4.34
CA GLU A 83 -25.92 -5.67 -4.18
C GLU A 83 -26.67 -6.27 -5.39
N THR A 84 -26.08 -6.24 -6.59
CA THR A 84 -26.71 -6.75 -7.82
C THR A 84 -26.36 -8.19 -8.16
N THR A 85 -25.17 -8.68 -7.83
CA THR A 85 -24.70 -10.00 -8.29
C THR A 85 -25.01 -11.16 -7.35
N ALA A 86 -25.53 -10.90 -6.14
CA ALA A 86 -25.79 -11.92 -5.12
C ALA A 86 -24.62 -12.92 -4.97
N SER A 87 -23.40 -12.40 -4.87
CA SER A 87 -22.19 -13.21 -4.79
C SER A 87 -22.06 -13.92 -3.44
N ASP A 88 -21.53 -15.14 -3.43
CA ASP A 88 -21.11 -15.89 -2.24
C ASP A 88 -19.79 -15.38 -1.65
N LEU A 89 -19.16 -14.40 -2.31
CA LEU A 89 -17.93 -13.75 -1.85
C LEU A 89 -18.24 -12.71 -0.77
N PRO A 90 -17.33 -12.50 0.20
CA PRO A 90 -17.46 -11.41 1.16
C PRO A 90 -17.55 -10.05 0.45
N PRO A 91 -18.31 -9.08 0.99
CA PRO A 91 -18.36 -7.72 0.45
C PRO A 91 -16.97 -7.11 0.31
N PHE A 92 -16.78 -6.23 -0.67
CA PHE A 92 -15.44 -5.67 -0.96
C PHE A 92 -14.83 -4.95 0.25
N SER A 93 -15.65 -4.19 0.99
CA SER A 93 -15.24 -3.52 2.22
C SER A 93 -14.77 -4.50 3.30
N THR A 94 -15.40 -5.68 3.40
CA THR A 94 -15.00 -6.76 4.31
C THR A 94 -13.64 -7.33 3.89
N VAL A 95 -13.41 -7.55 2.59
CA VAL A 95 -12.11 -8.00 2.06
C VAL A 95 -11.00 -6.99 2.37
N VAL A 96 -11.25 -5.70 2.11
CA VAL A 96 -10.29 -4.64 2.44
C VAL A 96 -10.00 -4.59 3.95
N GLY A 97 -11.02 -4.72 4.79
CA GLY A 97 -10.87 -4.74 6.25
C GLY A 97 -10.04 -5.92 6.75
N ALA A 98 -10.30 -7.12 6.22
CA ALA A 98 -9.55 -8.34 6.56
C ALA A 98 -8.08 -8.23 6.13
N LEU A 99 -7.84 -7.75 4.89
CA LEU A 99 -6.48 -7.50 4.41
C LEU A 99 -5.76 -6.47 5.29
N HIS A 100 -6.42 -5.37 5.66
CA HIS A 100 -5.83 -4.39 6.57
C HIS A 100 -5.44 -5.02 7.91
N ALA A 101 -6.30 -5.86 8.49
CA ALA A 101 -6.06 -6.53 9.77
C ALA A 101 -4.90 -7.54 9.70
N ALA A 102 -4.78 -8.25 8.58
CA ALA A 102 -3.77 -9.27 8.34
C ALA A 102 -2.48 -8.73 7.67
N ALA A 103 -2.24 -7.41 7.76
CA ALA A 103 -1.07 -6.78 7.14
C ALA A 103 -0.91 -7.10 5.63
N TYR A 104 -2.03 -7.21 4.93
CA TYR A 104 -2.14 -7.54 3.50
C TYR A 104 -1.62 -8.91 3.09
N ASP A 105 -1.34 -9.78 4.06
CA ASP A 105 -1.11 -11.19 3.81
C ASP A 105 -2.46 -11.88 3.54
N LEU A 106 -2.68 -12.29 2.30
CA LEU A 106 -3.91 -12.95 1.87
C LEU A 106 -4.16 -14.27 2.60
N ASP A 107 -3.13 -15.09 2.77
CA ASP A 107 -3.28 -16.41 3.38
C ASP A 107 -3.55 -16.26 4.89
N ALA A 108 -3.04 -15.20 5.52
CA ALA A 108 -3.36 -14.87 6.90
C ALA A 108 -4.78 -14.26 7.05
N ALA A 109 -5.23 -13.44 6.08
CA ALA A 109 -6.58 -12.88 6.08
C ALA A 109 -7.66 -13.95 5.84
N TYR A 110 -7.35 -14.92 4.96
CA TYR A 110 -8.26 -15.94 4.48
C TYR A 110 -7.53 -17.28 4.31
N PRO A 111 -7.39 -18.07 5.40
CA PRO A 111 -6.69 -19.36 5.35
C PRO A 111 -7.27 -20.37 4.35
N ASP A 112 -8.54 -20.21 3.96
CA ASP A 112 -9.26 -21.00 2.97
C ASP A 112 -9.17 -20.46 1.53
N ALA A 113 -8.47 -19.35 1.29
CA ALA A 113 -8.40 -18.69 -0.02
C ALA A 113 -7.86 -19.60 -1.14
N ALA A 114 -7.01 -20.58 -0.82
CA ALA A 114 -6.51 -21.54 -1.78
C ALA A 114 -7.62 -22.36 -2.46
N GLY A 115 -8.71 -22.64 -1.76
CA GLY A 115 -9.88 -23.35 -2.31
C GLY A 115 -10.93 -22.42 -2.92
N ARG A 116 -10.71 -21.10 -2.92
CA ARG A 116 -11.70 -20.09 -3.29
C ARG A 116 -11.10 -19.10 -4.29
N PRO A 117 -10.96 -19.48 -5.57
CA PRO A 117 -10.30 -18.65 -6.59
C PRO A 117 -10.93 -17.25 -6.72
N GLY A 118 -12.26 -17.14 -6.65
CA GLY A 118 -12.94 -15.84 -6.68
C GLY A 118 -12.62 -14.93 -5.49
N LEU A 119 -12.31 -15.49 -4.31
CA LEU A 119 -11.88 -14.72 -3.15
C LEU A 119 -10.45 -14.19 -3.35
N ARG A 120 -9.55 -15.04 -3.88
CA ARG A 120 -8.17 -14.64 -4.19
C ARG A 120 -8.14 -13.54 -5.26
N GLU A 121 -8.91 -13.69 -6.33
CA GLU A 121 -9.07 -12.66 -7.37
C GLU A 121 -9.60 -11.35 -6.76
N ARG A 122 -10.67 -11.42 -5.96
CA ARG A 122 -11.25 -10.26 -5.29
C ARG A 122 -10.28 -9.56 -4.32
N ALA A 123 -9.45 -10.32 -3.60
CA ALA A 123 -8.41 -9.76 -2.74
C ALA A 123 -7.28 -9.11 -3.55
N GLY A 124 -6.90 -9.70 -4.69
CA GLY A 124 -5.97 -9.10 -5.65
C GLY A 124 -6.47 -7.74 -6.14
N HIS A 125 -7.74 -7.66 -6.52
CA HIS A 125 -8.36 -6.38 -6.90
C HIS A 125 -8.41 -5.37 -5.75
N ALA A 126 -8.70 -5.82 -4.53
CA ALA A 126 -8.65 -4.95 -3.34
C ALA A 126 -7.26 -4.37 -3.11
N ARG A 127 -6.19 -5.18 -3.25
CA ARG A 127 -4.80 -4.72 -3.15
C ARG A 127 -4.42 -3.76 -4.27
N ALA A 128 -4.76 -4.08 -5.52
CA ALA A 128 -4.50 -3.21 -6.67
C ALA A 128 -5.19 -1.85 -6.54
N TRP A 129 -6.44 -1.84 -6.06
CA TRP A 129 -7.17 -0.62 -5.77
C TRP A 129 -6.52 0.21 -4.64
N LEU A 130 -6.16 -0.43 -3.52
CA LEU A 130 -5.49 0.24 -2.40
C LEU A 130 -4.16 0.86 -2.82
N TYR A 131 -3.37 0.13 -3.62
CA TYR A 131 -2.11 0.61 -4.17
C TYR A 131 -2.29 1.89 -4.98
N ARG A 132 -3.27 1.88 -5.89
CA ARG A 132 -3.43 2.93 -6.89
C ARG A 132 -4.21 4.14 -6.39
N TYR A 133 -5.19 3.94 -5.51
CA TYR A 133 -6.17 4.97 -5.15
C TYR A 133 -6.27 5.27 -3.66
N ALA A 134 -5.55 4.53 -2.81
CA ALA A 134 -5.46 4.83 -1.38
C ALA A 134 -4.04 4.63 -0.82
N PRO A 135 -2.98 5.19 -1.45
CA PRO A 135 -1.61 5.01 -0.98
C PRO A 135 -1.38 5.59 0.43
N ASP A 136 -2.20 6.55 0.87
CA ASP A 136 -2.24 7.09 2.24
C ASP A 136 -2.75 6.07 3.27
N ARG A 137 -3.50 5.05 2.82
CA ARG A 137 -4.06 3.98 3.65
C ARG A 137 -3.37 2.64 3.46
N CYS A 138 -2.77 2.42 2.29
CA CYS A 138 -1.99 1.23 1.99
C CYS A 138 -0.55 1.37 2.49
N TRP A 139 -0.40 1.25 3.81
CA TRP A 139 0.88 1.50 4.48
C TRP A 139 1.98 0.51 4.06
N ILE A 140 1.65 -0.72 3.64
CA ILE A 140 2.67 -1.69 3.26
C ILE A 140 3.24 -1.48 1.85
N LEU A 141 2.48 -0.83 0.95
CA LEU A 141 2.87 -0.67 -0.45
C LEU A 141 3.50 0.70 -0.77
N GLY A 142 3.51 1.63 0.19
CA GLY A 142 4.29 2.86 0.10
C GLY A 142 5.77 2.61 0.41
N PRO A 143 6.69 3.49 -0.02
CA PRO A 143 8.12 3.34 0.30
C PRO A 143 8.31 3.23 1.82
N PRO A 144 9.20 2.35 2.30
CA PRO A 144 9.46 2.23 3.73
C PRO A 144 9.98 3.57 4.26
N ARG A 145 9.49 3.95 5.44
CA ARG A 145 10.02 5.09 6.20
C ARG A 145 11.44 4.82 6.67
N ASP A 146 12.04 5.85 7.27
CA ASP A 146 13.33 5.77 7.94
C ASP A 146 13.42 4.56 8.88
N PRO A 147 14.60 3.95 9.00
CA PRO A 147 14.83 2.86 9.93
C PRO A 147 14.33 3.18 11.36
N ALA A 148 13.74 2.18 12.01
CA ALA A 148 13.42 2.25 13.43
C ALA A 148 14.71 2.26 14.27
N ASP A 149 14.70 3.01 15.37
CA ASP A 149 15.76 2.96 16.38
C ASP A 149 15.88 1.54 16.95
N PRO A 150 17.07 0.91 16.88
CA PRO A 150 17.29 -0.44 17.39
C PRO A 150 17.00 -0.62 18.88
N GLY A 151 17.14 0.42 19.72
CA GLY A 151 16.91 0.33 21.17
C GLY A 151 15.48 -0.11 21.51
N PRO A 152 14.45 0.71 21.18
CA PRO A 152 13.05 0.36 21.39
C PRO A 152 12.60 -0.92 20.68
N VAL A 153 13.24 -1.29 19.56
CA VAL A 153 12.95 -2.56 18.86
C VAL A 153 13.42 -3.76 19.69
N ARG A 154 14.61 -3.70 20.31
CA ARG A 154 15.09 -4.75 21.23
C ARG A 154 14.19 -4.89 22.46
N ASP A 155 13.70 -3.77 22.99
CA ASP A 155 12.79 -3.78 24.14
C ASP A 155 11.45 -4.44 23.80
N ALA A 156 10.89 -4.13 22.61
CA ALA A 156 9.69 -4.80 22.11
C ALA A 156 9.90 -6.32 21.95
N LEU A 157 11.03 -6.72 21.36
CA LEU A 157 11.39 -8.13 21.18
C LEU A 157 11.54 -8.86 22.53
N ALA A 158 12.20 -8.24 23.51
CA ALA A 158 12.36 -8.80 24.85
C ALA A 158 10.99 -8.99 25.53
N ALA A 159 10.10 -7.99 25.43
CA ALA A 159 8.74 -8.09 25.97
C ALA A 159 7.94 -9.23 25.31
N ILE A 160 7.98 -9.36 23.98
CA ILE A 160 7.29 -10.45 23.25
C ILE A 160 7.80 -11.82 23.69
N ARG A 161 9.12 -12.02 23.77
CA ARG A 161 9.71 -13.29 24.23
C ARG A 161 9.35 -13.63 25.68
N ALA A 162 9.14 -12.62 26.51
CA ALA A 162 8.67 -12.79 27.88
C ALA A 162 7.14 -12.99 28.00
N GLY A 163 6.41 -12.97 26.89
CA GLY A 163 4.94 -13.02 26.88
C GLY A 163 4.27 -11.74 27.39
N ALA A 164 5.02 -10.65 27.53
CA ALA A 164 4.52 -9.36 27.97
C ALA A 164 3.95 -8.54 26.81
N GLU A 165 3.18 -7.50 27.13
CA GLU A 165 2.73 -6.53 26.13
C GLU A 165 3.76 -5.38 26.02
N PRO A 166 4.28 -5.09 24.82
CA PRO A 166 5.16 -3.94 24.62
C PRO A 166 4.45 -2.62 24.93
N THR A 167 5.22 -1.63 25.39
CA THR A 167 4.70 -0.26 25.56
C THR A 167 4.29 0.34 24.21
N ALA A 168 3.49 1.41 24.23
CA ALA A 168 3.05 2.07 22.99
C ALA A 168 4.23 2.49 22.08
N ASP A 169 5.32 3.00 22.67
CA ASP A 169 6.49 3.46 21.93
C ASP A 169 7.30 2.29 21.34
N THR A 170 7.53 1.25 22.12
CA THR A 170 8.24 0.03 21.66
C THR A 170 7.39 -0.72 20.61
N ALA A 171 6.07 -0.75 20.77
CA ALA A 171 5.15 -1.28 19.78
C ALA A 171 5.15 -0.49 18.47
N ARG A 172 5.26 0.84 18.53
CA ARG A 172 5.42 1.68 17.34
C ARG A 172 6.75 1.40 16.64
N ALA A 173 7.85 1.33 17.38
CA ALA A 173 9.17 1.03 16.84
C ALA A 173 9.20 -0.36 16.17
N ALA A 174 8.60 -1.38 16.81
CA ALA A 174 8.47 -2.71 16.24
C ALA A 174 7.69 -2.72 14.91
N ARG A 175 6.57 -1.99 14.81
CA ARG A 175 5.83 -1.88 13.54
C ARG A 175 6.64 -1.22 12.44
N ARG A 176 7.40 -0.16 12.77
CA ARG A 176 8.31 0.48 11.82
C ARG A 176 9.45 -0.45 11.40
N ALA A 177 9.97 -1.27 12.31
CA ALA A 177 10.94 -2.31 11.98
C ALA A 177 10.35 -3.35 11.02
N LEU A 178 9.19 -3.93 11.36
CA LEU A 178 8.56 -5.01 10.59
C LEU A 178 8.10 -4.57 9.20
N PHE A 179 7.57 -3.35 9.07
CA PHE A 179 6.85 -2.93 7.86
C PHE A 179 7.28 -1.59 7.28
N GLY A 180 8.20 -0.87 7.94
CA GLY A 180 8.63 0.44 7.49
C GLY A 180 7.57 1.52 7.65
N VAL A 181 6.58 1.35 8.54
CA VAL A 181 5.50 2.33 8.72
C VAL A 181 5.14 2.61 10.17
N ASP A 182 4.51 3.75 10.40
CA ASP A 182 3.94 4.12 11.72
C ASP A 182 2.45 3.75 11.86
N GLY A 183 1.76 3.55 10.73
CA GLY A 183 0.34 3.19 10.67
C GLY A 183 0.11 1.69 10.49
N GLY A 184 -1.14 1.26 10.59
CA GLY A 184 -1.55 -0.14 10.41
C GLY A 184 -2.03 -0.81 11.70
N PRO A 185 -2.27 -2.14 11.68
CA PRO A 185 -2.67 -2.91 12.84
C PRO A 185 -1.74 -2.67 14.01
N GLY A 186 -2.29 -2.68 15.22
CA GLY A 186 -1.49 -2.67 16.44
C GLY A 186 -0.65 -3.94 16.54
N LEU A 187 0.46 -3.88 17.28
CA LEU A 187 1.35 -5.03 17.47
C LEU A 187 0.62 -6.22 18.08
N ARG A 188 -0.32 -6.00 19.00
CA ARG A 188 -1.23 -7.04 19.51
C ARG A 188 -1.99 -7.77 18.40
N GLY A 189 -2.55 -7.04 17.44
CA GLY A 189 -3.27 -7.65 16.31
C GLY A 189 -2.32 -8.44 15.40
N LEU A 190 -1.12 -7.90 15.13
CA LEU A 190 -0.10 -8.60 14.36
C LEU A 190 0.36 -9.90 15.03
N ARG A 191 0.51 -9.89 16.36
CA ARG A 191 0.82 -11.10 17.16
C ARG A 191 -0.28 -12.15 17.07
N GLN A 192 -1.56 -11.74 17.05
CA GLN A 192 -2.68 -12.66 16.86
C GLN A 192 -2.70 -13.28 15.46
N VAL A 193 -2.30 -12.53 14.43
CA VAL A 193 -2.29 -12.98 13.03
C VAL A 193 -1.09 -13.88 12.73
N PHE A 194 0.11 -13.47 13.12
CA PHE A 194 1.36 -14.13 12.73
C PHE A 194 1.95 -15.04 13.82
N GLY A 195 1.52 -14.89 15.07
CA GLY A 195 2.11 -15.55 16.22
C GLY A 195 3.37 -14.83 16.75
N ASP A 196 3.60 -14.99 18.05
CA ASP A 196 4.72 -14.33 18.75
C ASP A 196 6.09 -14.77 18.22
N GLU A 197 6.25 -16.05 17.89
CA GLU A 197 7.51 -16.60 17.36
C GLU A 197 7.87 -15.97 16.01
N THR A 198 6.90 -15.88 15.09
CA THR A 198 7.10 -15.26 13.76
C THR A 198 7.45 -13.78 13.89
N ILE A 199 6.75 -13.06 14.77
CA ILE A 199 7.04 -11.64 15.02
C ILE A 199 8.43 -11.47 15.62
N ALA A 200 8.80 -12.29 16.60
CA ALA A 200 10.11 -12.23 17.23
C ALA A 200 11.23 -12.50 16.22
N ALA A 201 11.11 -13.55 15.41
CA ALA A 201 12.08 -13.89 14.37
C ALA A 201 12.25 -12.77 13.33
N ALA A 202 11.15 -12.12 12.92
CA ALA A 202 11.20 -11.00 12.00
C ALA A 202 11.87 -9.76 12.61
N LEU A 203 11.65 -9.49 13.91
CA LEU A 203 12.34 -8.41 14.62
C LEU A 203 13.83 -8.71 14.82
N ASP A 204 14.21 -9.95 15.13
CA ASP A 204 15.62 -10.38 15.16
C ASP A 204 16.31 -10.18 13.81
N GLU A 205 15.63 -10.55 12.70
CA GLU A 205 16.14 -10.36 11.35
C GLU A 205 16.38 -8.89 11.06
N TYR A 206 15.40 -8.04 11.34
CA TYR A 206 15.55 -6.60 11.20
C TYR A 206 16.72 -6.04 12.01
N LEU A 207 16.88 -6.48 13.27
CA LEU A 207 17.99 -6.03 14.12
C LEU A 207 19.36 -6.46 13.60
N ARG A 208 19.44 -7.55 12.83
CA ARG A 208 20.69 -8.10 12.30
C ARG A 208 21.08 -7.52 10.95
N SER A 209 20.12 -7.35 10.05
CA SER A 209 20.36 -7.04 8.64
C SER A 209 19.58 -5.81 8.13
N GLY A 210 18.61 -5.32 8.91
CA GLY A 210 17.65 -4.32 8.46
C GLY A 210 16.56 -4.87 7.53
N ALA A 211 16.56 -6.18 7.25
CA ALA A 211 15.56 -6.81 6.39
C ALA A 211 14.17 -6.85 7.05
N ARG A 212 13.13 -6.93 6.23
CA ARG A 212 11.73 -6.84 6.67
C ARG A 212 10.92 -8.03 6.12
N PRO A 213 11.19 -9.25 6.58
CA PRO A 213 10.63 -10.46 5.95
C PRO A 213 9.10 -10.50 5.92
N LEU A 214 8.41 -9.91 6.91
CA LEU A 214 6.93 -9.84 6.90
C LEU A 214 6.40 -8.83 5.87
N ARG A 215 7.13 -7.75 5.62
CA ARG A 215 6.82 -6.83 4.53
C ARG A 215 7.04 -7.49 3.18
N ASP A 216 8.21 -8.10 2.99
CA ASP A 216 8.58 -8.77 1.74
C ASP A 216 7.57 -9.88 1.41
N ARG A 217 7.15 -10.65 2.44
CA ARG A 217 6.08 -11.65 2.33
C ARG A 217 4.75 -11.04 1.88
N ALA A 218 4.31 -9.95 2.50
CA ALA A 218 3.05 -9.30 2.13
C ALA A 218 3.11 -8.64 0.74
N GLU A 219 4.28 -8.21 0.28
CA GLU A 219 4.51 -7.73 -1.09
C GLU A 219 4.50 -8.90 -2.10
N ALA A 220 5.04 -10.08 -1.71
CA ALA A 220 5.08 -11.29 -2.53
C ALA A 220 3.77 -12.11 -2.56
N SER A 221 2.87 -11.91 -1.59
CA SER A 221 1.54 -12.53 -1.65
C SER A 221 0.85 -12.08 -2.93
N PRO A 222 0.24 -13.00 -3.71
CA PRO A 222 -0.47 -12.68 -4.95
C PRO A 222 -1.74 -11.85 -4.72
#